data_AF-A0A370L0S6-F1
#
_entry.id   AF-A0A370L0S6-F1
#
_cell.length_a   1.000
_cell.length_b   1.000
_cell.length_c   1.000
_cell.angle_alpha   90.00
_cell.angle_beta   90.00
_cell.angle_gamma   90.00
#
_symmetry.space_group_name_H-M   'P 1'
#
loop_
_entity.id
_entity.type
_entity.pdbx_description
1 polymer ?
#
loop_
_entity_poly.entity_id
_entity_poly.type
_entity_poly.pdbx_seq_one_letter_code
_entity_poly.pdbx_strand_id
1 'polypeptide(L)'
;MIAGCLLAAASPVLAGPTCSPSDDSARILASASPSNLHRDYRGANHVGLGWSLQVERSTHDASGTAYYIGDLYSPTGELAKRNVFAIENEWDCGP
;
A
#
# COMPACT_ATOMS: atom_id res chain seq x y z
N MET A 1 25.25 -41.40 12.48
CA MET A 1 24.00 -40.63 12.50
C MET A 1 24.36 -39.20 12.09
N ILE A 2 23.95 -38.73 10.92
CA ILE A 2 24.16 -37.34 10.51
C ILE A 2 22.77 -36.74 10.35
N ALA A 3 22.40 -35.91 11.33
CA ALA A 3 21.13 -35.20 11.37
C ALA A 3 21.17 -34.07 10.33
N GLY A 4 20.38 -34.22 9.28
CA GLY A 4 20.14 -33.14 8.32
C GLY A 4 19.15 -32.15 8.91
N CYS A 5 19.64 -30.99 9.35
CA CYS A 5 18.77 -29.84 9.60
C CYS A 5 18.31 -29.28 8.25
N LEU A 6 17.07 -29.61 7.87
CA LEU A 6 16.33 -28.93 6.82
C LEU A 6 16.11 -27.48 7.25
N LEU A 7 16.89 -26.56 6.70
CA LEU A 7 16.60 -25.13 6.75
C LEU A 7 15.35 -24.89 5.90
N ALA A 8 14.20 -24.70 6.56
CA ALA A 8 13.00 -24.22 5.91
C ALA A 8 13.28 -22.80 5.40
N ALA A 9 13.47 -22.65 4.09
CA ALA A 9 13.52 -21.35 3.46
C ALA A 9 12.15 -20.68 3.63
N ALA A 10 12.08 -19.63 4.43
CA ALA A 10 10.93 -18.75 4.44
C ALA A 10 10.87 -18.09 3.05
N SER A 11 9.92 -18.50 2.22
CA SER A 11 9.61 -17.79 0.98
C SER A 11 9.34 -16.33 1.35
N PRO A 12 9.94 -15.32 0.67
CA PRO A 12 9.45 -13.96 0.81
C PRO A 12 7.97 -14.02 0.47
N VAL A 13 7.12 -13.61 1.41
CA VAL A 13 5.74 -13.29 1.04
C VAL A 13 5.89 -12.33 -0.12
N LEU A 14 5.34 -12.69 -1.28
CA LEU A 14 5.35 -11.84 -2.45
C LEU A 14 4.60 -10.59 -2.03
N ALA A 15 5.35 -9.59 -1.55
CA ALA A 15 4.87 -8.23 -1.46
C ALA A 15 4.33 -7.95 -2.87
N GLY A 16 3.05 -7.58 -2.96
CA GLY A 16 2.38 -7.39 -4.22
C GLY A 16 3.04 -6.30 -5.07
N PRO A 17 2.37 -5.77 -6.10
CA PRO A 17 2.96 -4.68 -6.85
C PRO A 17 3.30 -3.49 -5.92
N THR A 18 4.43 -2.85 -6.18
CA THR A 18 4.72 -1.54 -5.62
C THR A 18 4.06 -0.51 -6.54
N CYS A 19 3.23 0.35 -5.97
CA CYS A 19 2.50 1.38 -6.69
C CYS A 19 2.97 2.76 -6.26
N SER A 20 2.95 3.70 -7.18
CA SER A 20 3.25 5.11 -6.89
C SER A 20 1.98 5.95 -7.04
N PRO A 21 1.84 7.06 -6.30
CA PRO A 21 0.77 8.03 -6.56
C PRO A 21 0.79 8.46 -8.02
N SER A 22 -0.36 8.46 -8.69
CA SER A 22 -0.48 8.95 -10.07
C SER A 22 -0.29 10.47 -10.16
N ASP A 23 -0.69 11.19 -9.11
CA ASP A 23 -0.48 12.62 -8.92
C ASP A 23 -0.43 12.99 -7.43
N ASP A 24 -0.20 14.28 -7.13
CA ASP A 24 -0.18 14.80 -5.76
C ASP A 24 -1.58 14.85 -5.09
N SER A 25 -2.64 14.45 -5.82
CA SER A 25 -4.01 14.38 -5.29
C SER A 25 -4.37 13.00 -4.74
N ALA A 26 -3.51 12.00 -4.94
CA ALA A 26 -3.71 10.64 -4.43
C ALA A 26 -3.97 10.64 -2.93
N ARG A 27 -4.98 9.88 -2.51
CA ARG A 27 -5.46 9.89 -1.14
C ARG A 27 -5.02 8.64 -0.41
N ILE A 28 -4.71 8.85 0.86
CA ILE A 28 -4.56 7.78 1.83
C ILE A 28 -5.81 7.72 2.70
N LEU A 29 -6.42 6.56 2.76
CA LEU A 29 -7.69 6.29 3.43
C LEU A 29 -7.46 5.39 4.66
N ALA A 30 -8.33 5.53 5.65
CA ALA A 30 -8.34 4.68 6.85
C ALA A 30 -9.17 3.40 6.67
N SER A 31 -10.01 3.33 5.64
CA SER A 31 -10.79 2.14 5.26
C SER A 31 -11.15 2.18 3.77
N ALA A 32 -11.77 1.12 3.26
CA ALA A 32 -12.34 1.05 1.92
C ALA A 32 -13.59 1.94 1.78
N SER A 33 -13.39 3.26 1.79
CA SER A 33 -14.42 4.28 1.60
C SER A 33 -13.78 5.58 1.11
N PRO A 34 -14.26 6.22 0.02
CA PRO A 34 -13.57 7.36 -0.61
C PRO A 34 -13.54 8.61 0.28
N SER A 35 -14.48 8.71 1.23
CA SER A 35 -14.58 9.84 2.17
C SER A 35 -13.81 9.62 3.47
N ASN A 36 -13.31 8.41 3.73
CA ASN A 36 -12.61 8.10 4.98
C ASN A 36 -11.11 8.37 4.88
N LEU A 37 -10.74 9.65 4.70
CA LEU A 37 -9.35 10.09 4.68
C LEU A 37 -8.62 9.70 5.97
N HIS A 38 -7.42 9.18 5.82
CA HIS A 38 -6.57 8.86 6.94
C HIS A 38 -6.18 10.15 7.68
N ARG A 39 -6.30 10.15 9.02
CA ARG A 39 -6.12 11.37 9.84
C ARG A 39 -4.77 12.05 9.65
N ASP A 40 -3.73 11.27 9.44
CA ASP A 40 -2.35 11.75 9.28
C ASP A 40 -2.12 12.36 7.88
N TYR A 41 -3.01 12.05 6.90
CA TYR A 41 -2.87 12.42 5.49
C TYR A 41 -4.01 13.32 4.97
N ARG A 42 -4.49 14.22 5.82
CA ARG A 42 -5.57 15.17 5.49
C ARG A 42 -5.06 16.60 5.47
N GLY A 43 -5.71 17.48 4.70
CA GLY A 43 -5.32 18.89 4.58
C GLY A 43 -4.00 19.04 3.83
N ALA A 44 -3.02 19.71 4.45
CA ALA A 44 -1.71 19.97 3.83
C ALA A 44 -0.75 18.76 3.82
N ASN A 45 -1.09 17.67 4.53
CA ASN A 45 -0.25 16.48 4.63
C ASN A 45 -0.64 15.46 3.57
N HIS A 46 -0.46 15.76 2.29
CA HIS A 46 -0.74 14.80 1.22
C HIS A 46 0.44 13.85 0.98
N VAL A 47 0.18 12.72 0.33
CA VAL A 47 1.26 11.93 -0.27
C VAL A 47 1.66 12.59 -1.58
N GLY A 48 2.96 12.75 -1.80
CA GLY A 48 3.50 13.30 -3.06
C GLY A 48 4.03 12.19 -3.96
N LEU A 49 4.36 12.53 -5.20
CA LEU A 49 4.86 11.59 -6.22
C LEU A 49 6.06 10.71 -5.83
N GLY A 50 6.83 11.07 -4.80
CA GLY A 50 7.96 10.26 -4.33
C GLY A 50 7.57 9.08 -3.42
N TRP A 51 6.31 8.98 -3.02
CA TRP A 51 5.85 7.93 -2.11
C TRP A 51 5.60 6.61 -2.85
N SER A 52 5.63 5.50 -2.12
CA SER A 52 5.35 4.17 -2.69
C SER A 52 4.46 3.36 -1.78
N LEU A 53 3.45 2.71 -2.35
CA LEU A 53 2.55 1.79 -1.68
C LEU A 53 2.93 0.36 -2.05
N GLN A 54 3.31 -0.42 -1.04
CA GLN A 54 3.52 -1.85 -1.17
C GLN A 54 2.19 -2.56 -0.95
N VAL A 55 1.54 -3.00 -2.04
CA VAL A 55 0.23 -3.63 -1.95
C VAL A 55 0.36 -5.03 -1.35
N GLU A 56 -0.49 -5.33 -0.37
CA GLU A 56 -0.62 -6.66 0.22
C GLU A 56 -1.86 -7.39 -0.32
N ARG A 57 -2.95 -6.65 -0.51
CA ARG A 57 -4.22 -7.17 -1.01
C ARG A 57 -5.08 -6.05 -1.59
N SER A 58 -6.12 -6.41 -2.33
CA SER A 58 -7.15 -5.48 -2.81
C SER A 58 -8.53 -5.82 -2.24
N THR A 59 -9.41 -4.83 -2.22
CA THR A 59 -10.82 -5.00 -1.83
C THR A 59 -11.71 -4.07 -2.65
N HIS A 60 -13.02 -4.28 -2.59
CA HIS A 60 -14.00 -3.42 -3.24
C HIS A 60 -15.06 -2.98 -2.25
N ASP A 61 -15.57 -1.76 -2.39
CA ASP A 61 -16.74 -1.32 -1.64
C ASP A 61 -18.06 -1.76 -2.32
N ALA A 62 -19.19 -1.42 -1.71
CA ALA A 62 -20.52 -1.74 -2.23
C ALA A 62 -20.85 -1.08 -3.58
N SER A 63 -20.13 -0.01 -3.96
CA SER A 63 -20.26 0.64 -5.27
C SER A 63 -19.36 0.03 -6.34
N GLY A 64 -18.54 -0.96 -5.99
CA GLY A 64 -17.58 -1.59 -6.89
C GLY A 64 -16.29 -0.79 -7.07
N THR A 65 -16.03 0.23 -6.24
CA THR A 65 -14.75 0.95 -6.26
C THR A 65 -13.66 0.03 -5.71
N ALA A 66 -12.56 -0.11 -6.44
CA ALA A 66 -11.41 -0.93 -6.04
C ALA A 66 -10.43 -0.15 -5.15
N TYR A 67 -9.90 -0.83 -4.14
CA TYR A 67 -8.94 -0.28 -3.19
C TYR A 67 -7.75 -1.21 -3.02
N TYR A 68 -6.55 -0.65 -3.00
CA TYR A 68 -5.36 -1.31 -2.52
C TYR A 68 -5.22 -1.16 -1.01
N ILE A 69 -4.75 -2.23 -0.38
CA ILE A 69 -4.43 -2.28 1.05
C ILE A 69 -2.98 -2.70 1.19
N GLY A 70 -2.20 -1.92 1.94
CA GLY A 70 -0.80 -2.26 2.15
C GLY A 70 -0.01 -1.24 2.96
N ASP A 71 1.31 -1.34 2.83
CA ASP A 71 2.26 -0.53 3.59
C ASP A 71 2.77 0.63 2.73
N LEU A 72 2.71 1.83 3.28
CA LEU A 72 3.10 3.08 2.63
C LEU A 72 4.52 3.47 3.07
N TYR A 73 5.36 3.75 2.08
CA TYR A 73 6.75 4.13 2.23
C TYR A 73 6.98 5.57 1.76
N SER A 74 7.80 6.30 2.51
CA SER A 74 8.20 7.66 2.19
C SER A 74 9.15 7.70 0.98
N PRO A 75 9.46 8.88 0.44
CA PRO A 75 10.44 9.03 -0.64
C PRO A 75 11.86 8.60 -0.29
N THR A 76 12.17 8.45 1.00
CA THR A 76 13.45 7.92 1.48
C THR A 76 13.46 6.40 1.61
N GLY A 77 12.35 5.72 1.31
CA GLY A 77 12.18 4.27 1.46
C GLY A 77 11.86 3.84 2.89
N GLU A 78 11.59 4.78 3.80
CA GLU A 78 11.22 4.46 5.18
C GLU A 78 9.73 4.12 5.26
N LEU A 79 9.39 3.14 6.10
CA LEU A 79 7.99 2.80 6.36
C LEU A 79 7.31 3.97 7.08
N ALA A 80 6.39 4.62 6.39
CA ALA A 80 5.65 5.75 6.91
C ALA A 80 4.33 5.34 7.56
N LYS A 81 3.62 4.36 6.98
CA LYS A 81 2.38 3.84 7.56
C LYS A 81 2.08 2.42 7.13
N ARG A 82 1.51 1.62 8.03
CA ARG A 82 1.06 0.26 7.73
C ARG A 82 -0.44 0.18 7.44
N ASN A 83 -0.82 -0.81 6.64
CA ASN A 83 -2.22 -1.20 6.39
C ASN A 83 -3.12 -0.01 6.05
N VAL A 84 -2.64 0.85 5.14
CA VAL A 84 -3.41 1.97 4.59
C VAL A 84 -4.30 1.49 3.45
N PHE A 85 -5.33 2.28 3.15
CA PHE A 85 -6.19 2.06 2.01
C PHE A 85 -5.92 3.15 0.96
N ALA A 86 -5.88 2.76 -0.31
CA ALA A 86 -5.64 3.63 -1.46
C ALA A 86 -6.63 3.27 -2.56
N ILE A 87 -7.16 4.24 -3.29
CA ILE A 87 -8.08 3.94 -4.40
C ILE A 87 -7.24 3.51 -5.60
N GLU A 88 -7.59 2.39 -6.22
CA GLU A 88 -6.79 1.78 -7.30
C GLU A 88 -6.46 2.77 -8.43
N ASN A 89 -7.43 3.59 -8.84
CA ASN A 89 -7.27 4.54 -9.95
C ASN A 89 -6.48 5.82 -9.61
N GLU A 90 -6.04 5.99 -8.36
CA GLU A 90 -5.16 7.09 -7.93
C GLU A 90 -3.69 6.64 -7.84
N TRP A 91 -3.40 5.37 -8.13
CA TRP A 91 -2.09 4.76 -7.95
C TRP A 91 -1.69 3.96 -9.19
N ASP A 92 -0.50 4.27 -9.71
CA ASP A 92 0.11 3.55 -10.82
C ASP A 92 0.96 2.40 -10.28
N CYS A 93 0.44 1.19 -10.41
CA CYS A 93 1.16 -0.04 -10.10
C CYS A 93 1.92 -0.54 -11.33
N GLY A 94 3.21 -0.84 -11.17
CA GLY A 94 3.99 -1.50 -12.22
C GLY A 94 3.44 -2.92 -12.53
N PRO A 95 3.71 -3.47 -13.74
CA PRO A 95 3.30 -4.81 -14.14
C PRO A 95 4.01 -5.94 -13.36
#